data_AF-A0A8R2APY4-F1
#
_entry.id   AF-A0A8R2APY4-F1
#
_cell.length_a   1.000
_cell.length_b   1.000
_cell.length_c   1.000
_cell.angle_alpha   90.00
_cell.angle_beta   90.00
_cell.angle_gamma   90.00
#
_symmetry.space_group_name_H-M   'P 1'
#
loop_
_entity.id
_entity.type
_entity.pdbx_description
1 polymer ?
#
loop_
_entity_poly.entity_id
_entity_poly.type
_entity_poly.pdbx_seq_one_letter_code
_entity_poly.pdbx_strand_id
1 'polypeptide(L)'
;MAPSKAEKRAKKEAKRLQKLKAEAEARKKIKREELQREMAAQAMKKGEIDKTWKEMMLKIKEPVFKQDIEIMWHTFERAYDKKDHLIKYIIKLMNIADDQFQRTVASFCDTIDTMIIKFLADLDGMSMENNSRTGALLKSGEVDAAKISTDHDCAESNLQLLLYHAHTTSDALAWSTRGENLVKEDEDRNNYASERENLRALLENNYSNMWDDYKAVLKQYVIETADNQKQVRTLRVKENLMADIIASQAKKIANSDGMLKRLRTELSAYESGTKQAVFRDRRNRHRAACHRLKKNLYDGVAIDMRQLAKLVRDSDDAVEWLESAHKKVEKILRLAALCRKFETQREKVLPFGINDPYSPTQSQINVRKQQSDDSLVVNAMATTCGLTRLWQKISKVELSKRALMREKILLEHENAIIRSRITEYNENKFAPETQNVCLCTKSIHGSNERPVAIEGALEKRKFV
;
A
#
# COMPACT_ATOMS: atom_id res chain seq x y z
N MET A 1 -1.42 7.27 -159.52
CA MET A 1 -1.87 8.63 -159.14
C MET A 1 -0.80 9.28 -158.28
N ALA A 2 -0.27 10.42 -158.71
CA ALA A 2 0.65 11.22 -157.92
C ALA A 2 -0.07 11.88 -156.73
N PRO A 3 0.44 11.77 -155.49
CA PRO A 3 0.13 12.73 -154.44
C PRO A 3 1.15 13.88 -154.49
N SER A 4 0.60 15.08 -154.33
CA SER A 4 1.16 16.40 -154.61
C SER A 4 2.35 16.81 -153.72
N LYS A 5 3.16 17.76 -154.23
CA LYS A 5 4.27 18.49 -153.59
C LYS A 5 3.98 19.01 -152.17
N ALA A 6 2.72 19.04 -151.72
CA ALA A 6 2.32 19.43 -150.37
C ALA A 6 2.70 18.40 -149.28
N GLU A 7 2.58 17.09 -149.54
CA GLU A 7 2.87 16.06 -148.53
C GLU A 7 4.36 15.89 -148.23
N LYS A 8 5.24 16.17 -149.22
CA LYS A 8 6.70 16.15 -149.02
C LYS A 8 7.21 17.37 -148.24
N ARG A 9 6.48 18.50 -148.23
CA ARG A 9 6.79 19.66 -147.36
C ARG A 9 6.30 19.42 -145.93
N ALA A 10 5.07 18.92 -145.74
CA ALA A 10 4.52 18.61 -144.42
C ALA A 10 5.31 17.53 -143.67
N LYS A 11 5.74 16.45 -144.35
CA LYS A 11 6.59 15.41 -143.73
C LYS A 11 8.01 15.89 -143.39
N LYS A 12 8.57 16.88 -144.11
CA LYS A 12 9.90 17.43 -143.84
C LYS A 12 9.87 18.47 -142.71
N GLU A 13 8.77 19.21 -142.61
CA GLU A 13 8.52 20.19 -141.55
C GLU A 13 8.15 19.53 -140.22
N ALA A 14 7.30 18.49 -140.25
CA ALA A 14 7.01 17.66 -139.07
C ALA A 14 8.26 16.93 -138.53
N LYS A 15 9.15 16.44 -139.41
CA LYS A 15 10.43 15.82 -138.99
C LYS A 15 11.42 16.84 -138.42
N ARG A 16 11.40 18.11 -138.89
CA ARG A 16 12.18 19.21 -138.32
C ARG A 16 11.66 19.63 -136.96
N LEU A 17 10.34 19.78 -136.79
CA LEU A 17 9.70 20.12 -135.52
C LEU A 17 9.82 19.01 -134.47
N GLN A 18 9.75 17.74 -134.87
CA GLN A 18 10.05 16.61 -133.98
C GLN A 18 11.53 16.59 -133.58
N LYS A 19 12.47 16.86 -134.50
CA LYS A 19 13.90 16.97 -134.16
C LYS A 19 14.18 18.09 -133.17
N LEU A 20 13.57 19.26 -133.37
CA LEU A 20 13.74 20.43 -132.50
C LEU A 20 13.11 20.21 -131.11
N LYS A 21 11.94 19.56 -131.05
CA LYS A 21 11.32 19.15 -129.77
C LYS A 21 12.12 18.05 -129.07
N ALA A 22 12.65 17.08 -129.80
CA ALA A 22 13.53 16.04 -129.26
C ALA A 22 14.87 16.61 -128.77
N GLU A 23 15.45 17.60 -129.47
CA GLU A 23 16.64 18.33 -129.00
C GLU A 23 16.34 19.18 -127.76
N ALA A 24 15.18 19.83 -127.71
CA ALA A 24 14.77 20.62 -126.53
C ALA A 24 14.45 19.72 -125.32
N GLU A 25 13.83 18.56 -125.52
CA GLU A 25 13.60 17.56 -124.47
C GLU A 25 14.90 16.87 -124.05
N ALA A 26 15.80 16.55 -124.98
CA ALA A 26 17.13 16.03 -124.65
C ALA A 26 17.93 17.04 -123.82
N ARG A 27 17.91 18.34 -124.18
CA ARG A 27 18.53 19.40 -123.37
C ARG A 27 17.87 19.56 -121.99
N LYS A 28 16.54 19.46 -121.89
CA LYS A 28 15.83 19.50 -120.59
C LYS A 28 16.12 18.26 -119.75
N LYS A 29 16.25 17.09 -120.36
CA LYS A 29 16.58 15.83 -119.69
C LYS A 29 18.01 15.86 -119.16
N ILE A 30 18.97 16.34 -119.95
CA ILE A 30 20.35 16.57 -119.53
C ILE A 30 20.39 17.53 -118.34
N LYS A 31 19.68 18.67 -118.40
CA LYS A 31 19.61 19.62 -117.26
C LYS A 31 18.96 19.03 -116.01
N ARG A 32 17.94 18.17 -116.14
CA ARG A 32 17.32 17.47 -115.00
C ARG A 32 18.24 16.41 -114.42
N GLU A 33 18.97 15.68 -115.27
CA GLU A 33 19.96 14.69 -114.85
C GLU A 33 21.18 15.36 -114.20
N GLU A 34 21.60 16.53 -114.67
CA GLU A 34 22.61 17.38 -114.03
C GLU A 34 22.12 17.88 -112.67
N LEU A 35 20.90 18.42 -112.59
CA LEU A 35 20.31 18.85 -111.32
C LEU A 35 20.13 17.70 -110.33
N GLN A 36 19.69 16.51 -110.79
CA GLN A 36 19.58 15.32 -109.95
C GLN A 36 20.95 14.81 -109.50
N ARG A 37 21.97 14.89 -110.36
CA ARG A 37 23.37 14.60 -109.98
C ARG A 37 23.88 15.59 -108.95
N GLU A 38 23.57 16.88 -109.08
CA GLU A 38 23.93 17.90 -108.09
C GLU A 38 23.18 17.72 -106.78
N MET A 39 21.88 17.40 -106.80
CA MET A 39 21.10 17.10 -105.59
C MET A 39 21.59 15.83 -104.90
N ALA A 40 21.91 14.78 -105.65
CA ALA A 40 22.47 13.56 -105.10
C ALA A 40 23.87 13.81 -104.51
N ALA A 41 24.71 14.60 -105.19
CA ALA A 41 26.01 15.00 -104.68
C ALA A 41 25.90 15.90 -103.43
N GLN A 42 24.90 16.79 -103.36
CA GLN A 42 24.62 17.60 -102.19
C GLN A 42 24.06 16.76 -101.02
N ALA A 43 23.22 15.76 -101.29
CA ALA A 43 22.71 14.85 -100.26
C ALA A 43 23.84 13.97 -99.67
N MET A 44 24.76 13.49 -100.52
CA MET A 44 25.97 12.80 -100.09
C MET A 44 26.87 13.71 -99.26
N LYS A 45 27.16 14.93 -99.74
CA LYS A 45 27.93 15.92 -98.98
C LYS A 45 27.25 16.30 -97.66
N LYS A 46 25.92 16.41 -97.61
CA LYS A 46 25.17 16.66 -96.39
C LYS A 46 25.28 15.49 -95.42
N GLY A 47 25.18 14.25 -95.90
CA GLY A 47 25.38 13.05 -95.08
C GLY A 47 26.80 12.93 -94.53
N GLU A 48 27.81 13.33 -95.31
CA GLU A 48 29.21 13.45 -94.86
C GLU A 48 29.37 14.54 -93.80
N ILE A 49 28.76 15.71 -94.00
CA ILE A 49 28.73 16.80 -93.01
C ILE A 49 28.00 16.36 -91.73
N ASP A 50 26.89 15.65 -91.82
CA ASP A 50 26.15 15.15 -90.65
C ASP A 50 26.92 14.06 -89.90
N LYS A 51 27.63 13.17 -90.61
CA LYS A 51 28.53 12.18 -90.00
C LYS A 51 29.69 12.87 -89.29
N THR A 52 30.38 13.77 -89.97
CA THR A 52 31.50 14.52 -89.37
C THR A 52 31.04 15.40 -88.21
N TRP A 53 29.84 16.00 -88.27
CA TRP A 53 29.25 16.73 -87.16
C TRP A 53 28.92 15.83 -85.96
N LYS A 54 28.33 14.65 -86.20
CA LYS A 54 28.06 13.67 -85.14
C LYS A 54 29.35 13.14 -84.52
N GLU A 55 30.36 12.83 -85.33
CA GLU A 55 31.67 12.40 -84.84
C GLU A 55 32.36 13.50 -84.03
N MET A 56 32.30 14.76 -84.49
CA MET A 56 32.80 15.91 -83.76
C MET A 56 32.05 16.11 -82.45
N MET A 57 30.71 16.04 -82.46
CA MET A 57 29.88 16.15 -81.25
C MET A 57 30.13 14.99 -80.28
N LEU A 58 30.34 13.77 -80.77
CA LEU A 58 30.68 12.62 -79.94
C LEU A 58 32.05 12.82 -79.29
N LYS A 59 33.05 13.26 -80.07
CA LYS A 59 34.39 13.60 -79.54
C LYS A 59 34.35 14.71 -78.49
N ILE A 60 33.43 15.68 -78.63
CA ILE A 60 33.24 16.76 -77.64
C ILE A 60 32.49 16.26 -76.40
N LYS A 61 31.49 15.37 -76.55
CA LYS A 61 30.61 14.91 -75.46
C LYS A 61 31.15 13.70 -74.69
N GLU A 62 31.90 12.82 -75.33
CA GLU A 62 32.50 11.64 -74.69
C GLU A 62 33.34 11.98 -73.45
N PRO A 63 34.26 12.97 -73.45
CA PRO A 63 34.99 13.33 -72.25
C PRO A 63 34.09 13.91 -71.16
N VAL A 64 33.01 14.63 -71.53
CA VAL A 64 32.02 15.14 -70.58
C VAL A 64 31.27 13.99 -69.89
N PHE A 65 30.83 12.98 -70.65
CA PHE A 65 30.17 11.81 -70.05
C PHE A 65 31.11 10.99 -69.15
N LYS A 66 32.38 10.84 -69.54
CA LYS A 66 33.38 10.18 -68.68
C LYS A 66 33.55 10.95 -67.37
N GLN A 67 33.65 12.27 -67.44
CA GLN A 67 33.74 13.12 -66.27
C GLN A 67 32.48 13.06 -65.40
N ASP A 68 31.28 13.08 -66.00
CA ASP A 68 30.02 12.97 -65.27
C ASP A 68 29.88 11.62 -64.54
N ILE A 69 30.27 10.52 -65.20
CA ILE A 69 30.29 9.18 -64.59
C ILE A 69 31.30 9.11 -63.45
N GLU A 70 32.48 9.72 -63.59
CA GLU A 70 33.51 9.78 -62.56
C GLU A 70 33.06 10.63 -61.36
N ILE A 71 32.44 11.79 -61.61
CA ILE A 71 31.83 12.61 -60.56
C ILE A 71 30.74 11.82 -59.83
N MET A 72 29.88 11.10 -60.57
CA MET A 72 28.81 10.27 -60.01
C MET A 72 29.38 9.11 -59.19
N TRP A 73 30.45 8.49 -59.65
CA TRP A 73 31.17 7.44 -58.94
C TRP A 73 31.71 7.96 -57.60
N HIS A 74 32.45 9.07 -57.60
CA HIS A 74 32.99 9.64 -56.37
C HIS A 74 31.90 10.15 -55.41
N THR A 75 30.78 10.67 -55.93
CA THR A 75 29.64 11.03 -55.06
C THR A 75 28.98 9.79 -54.45
N PHE A 76 28.85 8.71 -55.20
CA PHE A 76 28.32 7.44 -54.69
C PHE A 76 29.25 6.82 -53.64
N GLU A 77 30.55 6.74 -53.91
CA GLU A 77 31.57 6.22 -52.99
C GLU A 77 31.56 7.00 -51.67
N ARG A 78 31.55 8.34 -51.73
CA ARG A 78 31.46 9.17 -50.53
C ARG A 78 30.13 8.98 -49.77
N ALA A 79 29.03 8.74 -50.46
CA ALA A 79 27.75 8.45 -49.83
C ALA A 79 27.73 7.06 -49.20
N TYR A 80 28.36 6.08 -49.84
CA TYR A 80 28.55 4.73 -49.33
C TYR A 80 29.39 4.75 -48.05
N ASP A 81 30.56 5.39 -48.06
CA ASP A 81 31.44 5.49 -46.89
C ASP A 81 30.77 6.17 -45.70
N LYS A 82 30.00 7.24 -45.95
CA LYS A 82 29.21 7.90 -44.91
C LYS A 82 28.16 6.97 -44.31
N LYS A 83 27.46 6.21 -45.14
CA LYS A 83 26.44 5.25 -44.68
C LYS A 83 27.08 4.09 -43.93
N ASP A 84 28.18 3.54 -44.43
CA ASP A 84 28.92 2.45 -43.77
C ASP A 84 29.48 2.91 -42.41
N HIS A 85 30.05 4.11 -42.34
CA HIS A 85 30.46 4.71 -41.07
C HIS A 85 29.27 4.88 -40.11
N LEU A 86 28.13 5.39 -40.59
CA LEU A 86 26.92 5.53 -39.77
C LEU A 86 26.42 4.17 -39.27
N ILE A 87 26.41 3.13 -40.11
CA ILE A 87 26.01 1.78 -39.70
C ILE A 87 26.95 1.24 -38.62
N LYS A 88 28.27 1.32 -38.83
CA LYS A 88 29.27 0.90 -37.83
C LYS A 88 29.14 1.67 -36.52
N TYR A 89 28.90 2.97 -36.60
CA TYR A 89 28.70 3.82 -35.44
C TYR A 89 27.43 3.46 -34.67
N ILE A 90 26.31 3.21 -35.37
CA ILE A 90 25.04 2.78 -34.76
C ILE A 90 25.21 1.41 -34.09
N ILE A 91 25.89 0.45 -34.72
CA ILE A 91 26.17 -0.85 -34.11
C ILE A 91 26.97 -0.69 -32.82
N LYS A 92 27.99 0.19 -32.81
CA LYS A 92 28.76 0.49 -31.61
C LYS A 92 27.90 1.11 -30.51
N LEU A 93 27.05 2.08 -30.84
CA LEU A 93 26.12 2.68 -29.88
C LEU A 93 25.13 1.65 -29.32
N MET A 94 24.64 0.74 -30.17
CA MET A 94 23.74 -0.33 -29.75
C MET A 94 24.41 -1.28 -28.75
N ASN A 95 25.66 -1.68 -29.00
CA ASN A 95 26.43 -2.49 -28.05
C ASN A 95 26.68 -1.77 -26.73
N ILE A 96 26.95 -0.46 -26.76
CA ILE A 96 27.12 0.35 -25.54
C ILE A 96 25.79 0.43 -24.77
N ALA A 97 24.67 0.61 -25.46
CA ALA A 97 23.36 0.65 -24.83
C ALA A 97 22.98 -0.70 -24.19
N ASP A 98 23.31 -1.81 -24.86
CA ASP A 98 23.07 -3.16 -24.32
C ASP A 98 23.94 -3.44 -23.07
N ASP A 99 25.24 -3.11 -23.11
CA ASP A 99 26.13 -3.23 -21.94
C ASP A 99 25.66 -2.34 -20.78
N GLN A 100 25.21 -1.11 -21.06
CA GLN A 100 24.58 -0.26 -20.05
C GLN A 100 23.33 -0.92 -19.47
N PHE A 101 22.43 -1.45 -20.31
CA PHE A 101 21.21 -2.12 -19.87
C PHE A 101 21.52 -3.32 -18.98
N GLN A 102 22.43 -4.20 -19.39
CA GLN A 102 22.86 -5.36 -18.60
C GLN A 102 23.44 -4.95 -17.24
N ARG A 103 24.28 -3.90 -17.20
CA ARG A 103 24.81 -3.36 -15.94
C ARG A 103 23.72 -2.79 -15.04
N THR A 104 22.74 -2.10 -15.62
CA THR A 104 21.60 -1.58 -14.83
C THR A 104 20.82 -2.71 -14.19
N VAL A 105 20.53 -3.78 -14.94
CA VAL A 105 19.80 -4.96 -14.44
C VAL A 105 20.62 -5.66 -13.35
N ALA A 106 21.91 -5.88 -13.57
CA ALA A 106 22.78 -6.48 -12.56
C ALA A 106 22.81 -5.67 -11.26
N SER A 107 22.92 -4.33 -11.37
CA SER A 107 22.88 -3.43 -10.20
C SER A 107 21.53 -3.46 -9.48
N PHE A 108 20.41 -3.59 -10.20
CA PHE A 108 19.10 -3.75 -9.58
C PHE A 108 18.97 -5.07 -8.85
N CYS A 109 19.41 -6.17 -9.45
CA CYS A 109 19.40 -7.48 -8.80
C CYS A 109 20.24 -7.45 -7.51
N ASP A 110 21.45 -6.91 -7.56
CA ASP A 110 22.33 -6.78 -6.39
C ASP A 110 21.70 -5.93 -5.27
N THR A 111 21.00 -4.86 -5.64
CA THR A 111 20.25 -4.02 -4.68
C THR A 111 19.11 -4.81 -4.03
N ILE A 112 18.36 -5.57 -4.82
CA ILE A 112 17.25 -6.41 -4.34
C ILE A 112 17.80 -7.51 -3.44
N ASP A 113 18.87 -8.19 -3.83
CA ASP A 113 19.52 -9.24 -3.05
C ASP A 113 20.04 -8.69 -1.71
N THR A 114 20.70 -7.53 -1.73
CA THR A 114 21.14 -6.85 -0.50
C THR A 114 19.96 -6.50 0.41
N MET A 115 18.84 -6.05 -0.17
CA MET A 115 17.62 -5.74 0.58
C MET A 115 17.01 -7.01 1.19
N ILE A 116 16.94 -8.10 0.44
CA ILE A 116 16.46 -9.41 0.91
C ILE A 116 17.34 -9.90 2.06
N ILE A 117 18.66 -9.88 1.91
CA ILE A 117 19.61 -10.31 2.96
C ILE A 117 19.40 -9.49 4.23
N LYS A 118 19.25 -8.17 4.11
CA LYS A 118 18.99 -7.31 5.26
C LYS A 118 17.66 -7.66 5.94
N PHE A 119 16.58 -7.84 5.17
CA PHE A 119 15.29 -8.21 5.74
C PHE A 119 15.31 -9.58 6.43
N LEU A 120 16.05 -10.55 5.88
CA LEU A 120 16.24 -11.85 6.53
C LEU A 120 17.01 -11.71 7.84
N ALA A 121 18.08 -10.91 7.87
CA ALA A 121 18.84 -10.64 9.09
C ALA A 121 17.99 -9.92 10.17
N ASP A 122 17.20 -8.93 9.77
CA ASP A 122 16.29 -8.22 10.67
C ASP A 122 15.19 -9.16 11.22
N LEU A 123 14.64 -10.05 10.38
CA LEU A 123 13.67 -11.06 10.79
C LEU A 123 14.27 -12.07 11.79
N ASP A 124 15.48 -12.55 11.53
CA ASP A 124 16.20 -13.44 12.46
C ASP A 124 16.49 -12.75 13.78
N GLY A 125 16.91 -11.48 13.74
CA GLY A 125 17.11 -10.65 14.94
C GLY A 125 15.83 -10.51 15.77
N MET A 126 14.71 -10.16 15.13
CA MET A 126 13.41 -10.08 15.79
C MET A 126 12.94 -11.43 16.35
N SER A 127 13.18 -12.51 15.61
CA SER A 127 12.86 -13.88 16.06
C SER A 127 13.66 -14.25 17.31
N MET A 128 14.97 -13.98 17.32
CA MET A 128 15.82 -14.21 18.49
C MET A 128 15.41 -13.36 19.69
N GLU A 129 15.11 -12.07 19.49
CA GLU A 129 14.63 -11.20 20.56
C GLU A 129 13.30 -11.70 21.14
N ASN A 130 12.37 -12.09 20.27
CA ASN A 130 11.08 -12.63 20.70
C ASN A 130 11.24 -13.95 21.47
N ASN A 131 12.10 -14.86 21.01
CA ASN A 131 12.41 -16.12 21.70
C ASN A 131 13.06 -15.86 23.07
N SER A 132 13.97 -14.89 23.15
CA SER A 132 14.59 -14.46 24.41
C SER A 132 13.55 -13.88 25.38
N ARG A 133 12.69 -12.99 24.89
CA ARG A 133 11.65 -12.34 25.69
C ARG A 133 10.60 -13.34 26.18
N THR A 134 10.16 -14.24 25.32
CA THR A 134 9.21 -15.31 25.69
C THR A 134 9.84 -16.28 26.70
N GLY A 135 11.10 -16.67 26.51
CA GLY A 135 11.84 -17.48 27.48
C GLY A 135 11.98 -16.79 28.85
N ALA A 136 12.29 -15.49 28.86
CA ALA A 136 12.36 -14.71 30.10
C ALA A 136 11.01 -14.60 30.82
N LEU A 137 9.92 -14.37 30.07
CA LEU A 137 8.57 -14.34 30.62
C LEU A 137 8.14 -15.69 31.18
N LEU A 138 8.45 -16.78 30.47
CA LEU A 138 8.12 -18.13 30.92
C LEU A 138 8.88 -18.47 32.21
N LYS A 139 10.17 -18.16 32.27
CA LYS A 139 10.98 -18.32 33.48
C LYS A 139 10.46 -17.48 34.65
N SER A 140 10.05 -16.23 34.40
CA SER A 140 9.42 -15.40 35.44
C SER A 140 8.13 -16.02 35.95
N GLY A 141 7.28 -16.53 35.04
CA GLY A 141 6.04 -17.21 35.40
C GLY A 141 6.28 -18.50 36.21
N GLU A 142 7.30 -19.28 35.88
CA GLU A 142 7.71 -20.46 36.66
C GLU A 142 8.17 -20.07 38.07
N VAL A 143 8.97 -19.00 38.19
CA VAL A 143 9.42 -18.49 39.50
C VAL A 143 8.24 -18.01 40.34
N ASP A 144 7.31 -17.26 39.74
CA ASP A 144 6.12 -16.76 40.43
C ASP A 144 5.21 -17.92 40.86
N ALA A 145 5.00 -18.92 39.99
CA ALA A 145 4.22 -20.11 40.32
C ALA A 145 4.84 -20.91 41.47
N ALA A 146 6.16 -21.11 41.44
CA ALA A 146 6.89 -21.78 42.51
C ALA A 146 6.74 -21.02 43.83
N LYS A 147 6.88 -19.69 43.80
CA LYS A 147 6.71 -18.83 44.98
C LYS A 147 5.29 -18.91 45.55
N ILE A 148 4.27 -18.84 44.71
CA ILE A 148 2.87 -18.97 45.13
C ILE A 148 2.63 -20.34 45.77
N SER A 149 3.17 -21.41 45.20
CA SER A 149 3.07 -22.75 45.78
C SER A 149 3.73 -22.81 47.16
N THR A 150 4.96 -22.29 47.29
CA THR A 150 5.66 -22.31 48.58
C THR A 150 4.96 -21.45 49.64
N ASP A 151 4.43 -20.29 49.26
CA ASP A 151 3.68 -19.42 50.16
C ASP A 151 2.37 -20.09 50.59
N HIS A 152 1.69 -20.79 49.67
CA HIS A 152 0.49 -21.57 49.95
C HIS A 152 0.77 -22.71 50.93
N ASP A 153 1.79 -23.53 50.67
CA ASP A 153 2.16 -24.66 51.54
C ASP A 153 2.55 -24.18 52.95
N CYS A 154 3.25 -23.05 53.04
CA CYS A 154 3.58 -22.41 54.31
C CYS A 154 2.33 -21.94 55.06
N ALA A 155 1.40 -21.27 54.36
CA ALA A 155 0.15 -20.81 54.94
C ALA A 155 -0.74 -21.98 55.40
N GLU A 156 -0.80 -23.06 54.62
CA GLU A 156 -1.54 -24.27 54.99
C GLU A 156 -0.96 -24.90 56.25
N SER A 157 0.37 -25.09 56.31
CA SER A 157 1.05 -25.62 57.49
C SER A 157 0.80 -24.78 58.74
N ASN A 158 0.83 -23.45 58.61
CA ASN A 158 0.51 -22.54 59.71
C ASN A 158 -0.96 -22.69 60.19
N LEU A 159 -1.90 -22.83 59.27
CA LEU A 159 -3.31 -23.04 59.62
C LEU A 159 -3.53 -24.41 60.29
N GLN A 160 -2.89 -25.46 59.80
CA GLN A 160 -2.92 -26.79 60.42
C GLN A 160 -2.37 -26.74 61.85
N LEU A 161 -1.27 -26.01 62.08
CA LEU A 161 -0.69 -25.82 63.41
C LEU A 161 -1.65 -25.05 64.35
N LEU A 162 -2.27 -23.97 63.86
CA LEU A 162 -3.27 -23.23 64.64
C LEU A 162 -4.49 -24.08 65.00
N LEU A 163 -4.99 -24.89 64.07
CA LEU A 163 -6.08 -25.83 64.32
C LEU A 163 -5.69 -26.87 65.37
N TYR A 164 -4.50 -27.44 65.26
CA TYR A 164 -3.99 -28.39 66.26
C TYR A 164 -3.89 -27.76 67.65
N HIS A 165 -3.36 -26.53 67.75
CA HIS A 165 -3.31 -25.80 69.02
C HIS A 165 -4.71 -25.47 69.57
N ALA A 166 -5.64 -25.06 68.71
CA ALA A 166 -7.02 -24.78 69.12
C ALA A 166 -7.73 -26.04 69.65
N HIS A 167 -7.55 -27.18 68.97
CA HIS A 167 -8.11 -28.45 69.42
C HIS A 167 -7.51 -28.91 70.75
N THR A 168 -6.18 -28.90 70.87
CA THR A 168 -5.51 -29.33 72.12
C THR A 168 -5.87 -28.44 73.32
N THR A 169 -5.99 -27.12 73.12
CA THR A 169 -6.43 -26.21 74.18
C THR A 169 -7.90 -26.41 74.56
N SER A 170 -8.77 -26.62 73.57
CA SER A 170 -10.19 -26.94 73.81
C SER A 170 -10.35 -28.25 74.59
N ASP A 171 -9.62 -29.30 74.21
CA ASP A 171 -9.66 -30.59 74.90
C ASP A 171 -9.14 -30.47 76.34
N ALA A 172 -8.03 -29.76 76.55
CA ALA A 172 -7.49 -29.51 77.89
C ALA A 172 -8.50 -28.75 78.78
N LEU A 173 -9.19 -27.75 78.23
CA LEU A 173 -10.24 -27.02 78.94
C LEU A 173 -11.44 -27.93 79.26
N ALA A 174 -11.90 -28.73 78.31
CA ALA A 174 -12.97 -29.70 78.54
C ALA A 174 -12.62 -30.72 79.63
N TRP A 175 -11.37 -31.21 79.65
CA TRP A 175 -10.86 -32.08 80.71
C TRP A 175 -10.80 -31.39 82.06
N SER A 176 -10.30 -30.16 82.14
CA SER A 176 -10.26 -29.36 83.38
C SER A 176 -11.68 -29.12 83.93
N THR A 177 -12.59 -28.64 83.08
CA THR A 177 -13.99 -28.40 83.47
C THR A 177 -14.68 -29.68 83.93
N ARG A 178 -14.42 -30.82 83.28
CA ARG A 178 -14.95 -32.11 83.72
C ARG A 178 -14.40 -32.50 85.10
N GLY A 179 -13.10 -32.30 85.33
CA GLY A 179 -12.48 -32.53 86.64
C GLY A 179 -13.10 -31.66 87.74
N GLU A 180 -13.25 -30.36 87.49
CA GLU A 180 -13.90 -29.42 88.41
C GLU A 180 -15.35 -29.81 88.72
N ASN A 181 -16.12 -30.22 87.70
CA ASN A 181 -17.50 -30.67 87.89
C ASN A 181 -17.57 -31.95 88.72
N LEU A 182 -16.66 -32.92 88.52
CA LEU A 182 -16.60 -34.14 89.33
C LEU A 182 -16.29 -33.84 90.79
N VAL A 183 -15.40 -32.88 91.07
CA VAL A 183 -15.11 -32.42 92.44
C VAL A 183 -16.36 -31.80 93.06
N LYS A 184 -17.05 -30.90 92.34
CA LYS A 184 -18.32 -30.31 92.81
C LYS A 184 -19.40 -31.36 93.08
N GLU A 185 -19.55 -32.34 92.18
CA GLU A 185 -20.49 -33.45 92.39
C GLU A 185 -20.17 -34.27 93.64
N ASP A 186 -18.89 -34.45 93.98
CA ASP A 186 -18.48 -35.17 95.18
C ASP A 186 -18.66 -34.32 96.46
N GLU A 187 -18.36 -33.03 96.40
CA GLU A 187 -18.67 -32.06 97.46
C GLU A 187 -20.17 -32.03 97.76
N ASP A 188 -21.02 -31.94 96.72
CA ASP A 188 -22.47 -31.97 96.85
C ASP A 188 -22.94 -33.32 97.40
N ARG A 189 -22.39 -34.45 96.93
CA ARG A 189 -22.71 -35.78 97.46
C ARG A 189 -22.36 -35.89 98.95
N ASN A 190 -21.23 -35.34 99.38
CA ASN A 190 -20.81 -35.33 100.77
C ASN A 190 -21.70 -34.40 101.62
N ASN A 191 -22.08 -33.23 101.08
CA ASN A 191 -23.03 -32.33 101.70
C ASN A 191 -24.39 -33.01 101.90
N TYR A 192 -24.93 -33.67 100.87
CA TYR A 192 -26.16 -34.45 100.97
C TYR A 192 -26.03 -35.62 101.94
N ALA A 193 -24.86 -36.28 102.01
CA ALA A 193 -24.63 -37.35 102.97
C ALA A 193 -24.68 -36.81 104.42
N SER A 194 -24.07 -35.65 104.68
CA SER A 194 -24.10 -34.94 105.96
C SER A 194 -25.52 -34.46 106.31
N GLU A 195 -26.22 -33.81 105.38
CA GLU A 195 -27.62 -33.40 105.55
C GLU A 195 -28.53 -34.60 105.82
N ARG A 196 -28.35 -35.70 105.10
CA ARG A 196 -29.10 -36.95 105.32
C ARG A 196 -28.81 -37.50 106.71
N GLU A 197 -27.58 -37.47 107.19
CA GLU A 197 -27.25 -37.92 108.54
C GLU A 197 -27.85 -37.00 109.61
N ASN A 198 -27.83 -35.68 109.40
CA ASN A 198 -28.49 -34.71 110.27
C ASN A 198 -30.01 -34.92 110.31
N LEU A 199 -30.64 -35.10 109.13
CA LEU A 199 -32.06 -35.42 109.00
C LEU A 199 -32.38 -36.77 109.64
N ARG A 200 -31.51 -37.77 109.46
CA ARG A 200 -31.66 -39.08 110.10
C ARG A 200 -31.61 -38.94 111.61
N ALA A 201 -30.65 -38.23 112.17
CA ALA A 201 -30.57 -37.98 113.61
C ALA A 201 -31.81 -37.24 114.14
N LEU A 202 -32.28 -36.21 113.40
CA LEU A 202 -33.49 -35.47 113.76
C LEU A 202 -34.75 -36.34 113.68
N LEU A 203 -34.86 -37.16 112.63
CA LEU A 203 -35.96 -38.10 112.43
C LEU A 203 -35.89 -39.30 113.37
N GLU A 204 -34.72 -39.77 113.79
CA GLU A 204 -34.58 -40.82 114.80
C GLU A 204 -34.98 -40.28 116.17
N ASN A 205 -34.63 -39.04 116.48
CA ASN A 205 -35.10 -38.36 117.67
C ASN A 205 -36.64 -38.16 117.63
N ASN A 206 -37.16 -37.65 116.52
CA ASN A 206 -38.60 -37.47 116.35
C ASN A 206 -39.35 -38.81 116.28
N TYR A 207 -38.78 -39.82 115.63
CA TYR A 207 -39.31 -41.19 115.60
C TYR A 207 -39.27 -41.78 116.99
N SER A 208 -38.24 -41.58 117.81
CA SER A 208 -38.25 -42.04 119.20
C SER A 208 -39.41 -41.41 119.97
N ASN A 209 -39.61 -40.10 119.83
CA ASN A 209 -40.71 -39.38 120.48
C ASN A 209 -42.08 -39.87 119.97
N MET A 210 -42.26 -39.92 118.65
CA MET A 210 -43.48 -40.41 118.00
C MET A 210 -43.67 -41.91 118.18
N TRP A 211 -42.62 -42.71 118.42
CA TRP A 211 -42.70 -44.14 118.70
C TRP A 211 -43.17 -44.37 120.12
N ASP A 212 -42.83 -43.48 121.04
CA ASP A 212 -43.43 -43.46 122.37
C ASP A 212 -44.91 -43.01 122.29
N ASP A 213 -45.23 -41.99 121.49
CA ASP A 213 -46.61 -41.57 121.22
C ASP A 213 -47.41 -42.65 120.45
N TYR A 214 -46.78 -43.34 119.50
CA TYR A 214 -47.38 -44.38 118.68
C TYR A 214 -47.43 -45.71 119.41
N LYS A 215 -46.53 -46.02 120.34
CA LYS A 215 -46.80 -47.13 121.29
C LYS A 215 -48.06 -46.83 122.10
N ALA A 216 -48.33 -45.55 122.41
CA ALA A 216 -49.58 -45.16 123.05
C ALA A 216 -50.78 -45.29 122.09
N VAL A 217 -50.67 -44.79 120.86
CA VAL A 217 -51.76 -44.79 119.87
C VAL A 217 -51.94 -46.12 119.12
N LEU A 218 -50.91 -46.92 118.89
CA LEU A 218 -50.99 -48.25 118.25
C LEU A 218 -51.54 -49.30 119.20
N LYS A 219 -51.25 -49.19 120.51
CA LYS A 219 -52.05 -49.89 121.51
C LYS A 219 -53.55 -49.57 121.36
N GLN A 220 -53.88 -48.35 120.94
CA GLN A 220 -55.25 -47.88 120.72
C GLN A 220 -55.81 -48.24 119.33
N TYR A 221 -54.98 -48.28 118.28
CA TYR A 221 -55.37 -48.47 116.88
C TYR A 221 -55.35 -49.94 116.41
N VAL A 222 -54.48 -50.79 116.97
CA VAL A 222 -54.54 -52.26 116.75
C VAL A 222 -55.87 -52.84 117.27
N ILE A 223 -56.47 -52.17 118.25
CA ILE A 223 -57.83 -52.46 118.71
C ILE A 223 -58.88 -52.06 117.65
N GLU A 224 -58.61 -51.02 116.84
CA GLU A 224 -59.64 -50.38 116.00
C GLU A 224 -59.63 -50.74 114.50
N THR A 225 -58.54 -51.28 113.92
CA THR A 225 -58.41 -51.31 112.43
C THR A 225 -58.01 -52.64 111.79
N ALA A 226 -58.18 -53.75 112.50
CA ALA A 226 -58.08 -55.09 111.92
C ALA A 226 -58.97 -55.28 110.67
N ASP A 227 -60.06 -54.51 110.54
CA ASP A 227 -61.04 -54.66 109.45
C ASP A 227 -60.69 -53.88 108.16
N ASN A 228 -59.92 -52.80 108.23
CA ASN A 228 -59.56 -51.98 107.05
C ASN A 228 -58.52 -52.66 106.14
N GLN A 229 -57.70 -53.56 106.67
CA GLN A 229 -56.72 -54.32 105.88
C GLN A 229 -57.38 -55.32 104.91
N LYS A 230 -58.67 -55.65 105.11
CA LYS A 230 -59.45 -56.52 104.22
C LYS A 230 -59.96 -55.78 102.96
N GLN A 231 -60.21 -54.47 103.05
CA GLN A 231 -60.76 -53.66 101.96
C GLN A 231 -59.70 -53.22 100.93
N VAL A 232 -58.45 -53.04 101.35
CA VAL A 232 -57.34 -52.64 100.45
C VAL A 232 -57.05 -53.73 99.39
N ARG A 233 -57.29 -55.00 99.73
CA ARG A 233 -57.07 -56.13 98.80
C ARG A 233 -58.10 -56.16 97.66
N THR A 234 -59.29 -55.60 97.86
CA THR A 234 -60.35 -55.54 96.84
C THR A 234 -60.16 -54.39 95.84
N LEU A 235 -59.45 -53.33 96.23
CA LEU A 235 -59.20 -52.16 95.37
C LEU A 235 -58.09 -52.39 94.34
N ARG A 236 -57.06 -53.18 94.68
CA ARG A 236 -55.95 -53.51 93.74
C ARG A 236 -56.40 -54.25 92.47
N VAL A 237 -57.47 -55.05 92.54
CA VAL A 237 -57.99 -55.77 91.37
C VAL A 237 -58.66 -54.82 90.37
N LYS A 238 -59.24 -53.71 90.84
CA LYS A 238 -59.87 -52.69 89.99
C LYS A 238 -58.84 -51.78 89.30
N GLU A 239 -57.70 -51.54 89.95
CA GLU A 239 -56.61 -50.71 89.43
C GLU A 239 -55.93 -51.35 88.21
N ASN A 240 -55.71 -52.66 88.25
CA ASN A 240 -55.10 -53.40 87.13
C ASN A 240 -55.97 -53.39 85.87
N LEU A 241 -57.31 -53.41 85.99
CA LEU A 241 -58.23 -53.33 84.84
C LEU A 241 -58.18 -51.95 84.15
N MET A 242 -57.99 -50.89 84.92
CA MET A 242 -57.95 -49.52 84.39
C MET A 242 -56.62 -49.21 83.68
N ALA A 243 -55.51 -49.80 84.13
CA ALA A 243 -54.19 -49.65 83.51
C ALA A 243 -54.15 -50.18 82.06
N ASP A 244 -54.80 -51.32 81.78
CA ASP A 244 -54.85 -51.90 80.43
C ASP A 244 -55.65 -51.03 79.45
N ILE A 245 -56.74 -50.39 79.92
CA ILE A 245 -57.53 -49.47 79.11
C ILE A 245 -56.71 -48.22 78.75
N ILE A 246 -55.95 -47.66 79.71
CA ILE A 246 -55.08 -46.49 79.50
C ILE A 246 -53.99 -46.77 78.46
N ALA A 247 -53.35 -47.94 78.51
CA ALA A 247 -52.33 -48.33 77.55
C ALA A 247 -52.88 -48.41 76.11
N SER A 248 -54.11 -48.90 75.94
CA SER A 248 -54.75 -48.99 74.62
C SER A 248 -55.10 -47.62 74.02
N GLN A 249 -55.47 -46.64 74.86
CA GLN A 249 -55.77 -45.29 74.41
C GLN A 249 -54.50 -44.48 74.09
N ALA A 250 -53.44 -44.62 74.88
CA ALA A 250 -52.16 -43.95 74.62
C ALA A 250 -51.59 -44.28 73.23
N LYS A 251 -51.75 -45.53 72.78
CA LYS A 251 -51.32 -45.98 71.45
C LYS A 251 -52.14 -45.32 70.32
N LYS A 252 -53.44 -45.10 70.52
CA LYS A 252 -54.28 -44.38 69.53
C LYS A 252 -53.89 -42.90 69.43
N ILE A 253 -53.59 -42.26 70.57
CA ILE A 253 -53.15 -40.86 70.62
C ILE A 253 -51.82 -40.64 69.89
N ALA A 254 -50.84 -41.53 70.09
CA ALA A 254 -49.55 -41.45 69.43
C ALA A 254 -49.66 -41.53 67.88
N ASN A 255 -50.55 -42.38 67.38
CA ASN A 255 -50.79 -42.50 65.94
C ASN A 255 -51.44 -41.23 65.35
N SER A 256 -52.41 -40.63 66.06
CA SER A 256 -53.01 -39.36 65.63
C SER A 256 -52.03 -38.18 65.68
N ASP A 257 -51.14 -38.12 66.68
CA ASP A 257 -50.11 -37.07 66.80
C ASP A 257 -49.08 -37.14 65.66
N GLY A 258 -48.66 -38.35 65.28
CA GLY A 258 -47.77 -38.57 64.13
C GLY A 258 -48.35 -38.09 62.79
N MET A 259 -49.67 -38.22 62.60
CA MET A 259 -50.36 -37.71 61.42
C MET A 259 -50.47 -36.17 61.45
N LEU A 260 -50.79 -35.60 62.62
CA LEU A 260 -50.85 -34.15 62.84
C LEU A 260 -49.51 -33.46 62.56
N LYS A 261 -48.39 -34.05 63.01
CA LYS A 261 -47.04 -33.53 62.74
C LYS A 261 -46.74 -33.49 61.25
N ARG A 262 -47.03 -34.56 60.51
CA ARG A 262 -46.81 -34.61 59.05
C ARG A 262 -47.58 -33.52 58.31
N LEU A 263 -48.87 -33.37 58.61
CA LEU A 263 -49.72 -32.36 57.98
C LEU A 263 -49.28 -30.92 58.33
N ARG A 264 -48.81 -30.68 59.57
CA ARG A 264 -48.24 -29.38 59.97
C ARG A 264 -46.94 -29.05 59.22
N THR A 265 -46.06 -30.03 59.03
CA THR A 265 -44.81 -29.82 58.27
C THR A 265 -45.11 -29.50 56.81
N GLU A 266 -46.10 -30.18 56.22
CA GLU A 266 -46.51 -29.92 54.84
C GLU A 266 -47.17 -28.54 54.68
N LEU A 267 -48.04 -28.16 55.61
CA LEU A 267 -48.65 -26.82 55.64
C LEU A 267 -47.59 -25.72 55.80
N SER A 268 -46.63 -25.89 56.71
CA SER A 268 -45.49 -24.97 56.91
C SER A 268 -44.61 -24.84 55.67
N ALA A 269 -44.38 -25.93 54.92
CA ALA A 269 -43.66 -25.88 53.65
C ALA A 269 -44.42 -25.10 52.56
N TYR A 270 -45.75 -25.13 52.57
CA TYR A 270 -46.57 -24.30 51.68
C TYR A 270 -46.62 -22.83 52.12
N GLU A 271 -46.82 -22.56 53.41
CA GLU A 271 -46.88 -21.19 53.98
C GLU A 271 -45.54 -20.44 53.91
N SER A 272 -44.42 -21.15 54.08
CA SER A 272 -43.07 -20.57 53.92
C SER A 272 -42.74 -20.13 52.49
N GLY A 273 -43.60 -20.45 51.50
CA GLY A 273 -43.45 -19.98 50.13
C GLY A 273 -42.21 -20.49 49.41
N THR A 274 -41.53 -21.51 49.95
CA THR A 274 -40.30 -22.12 49.39
C THR A 274 -40.53 -22.68 47.99
N LYS A 275 -41.67 -23.34 47.75
CA LYS A 275 -42.08 -23.78 46.39
C LYS A 275 -42.29 -22.60 45.42
N GLN A 276 -42.74 -21.44 45.93
CA GLN A 276 -43.00 -20.25 45.12
C GLN A 276 -41.75 -19.36 44.92
N ALA A 277 -40.74 -19.50 45.78
CA ALA A 277 -39.46 -18.79 45.68
C ALA A 277 -38.69 -19.18 44.40
N VAL A 278 -38.72 -20.47 44.02
CA VAL A 278 -38.06 -20.97 42.80
C VAL A 278 -38.63 -20.30 41.53
N PHE A 279 -39.94 -20.12 41.45
CA PHE A 279 -40.58 -19.43 40.32
C PHE A 279 -40.26 -17.92 40.29
N ARG A 280 -40.18 -17.28 41.47
CA ARG A 280 -39.77 -15.87 41.58
C ARG A 280 -38.32 -15.67 41.13
N ASP A 281 -37.42 -16.56 41.53
CA ASP A 281 -36.02 -16.49 41.16
C ASP A 281 -35.82 -16.73 39.64
N ARG A 282 -36.47 -17.75 39.07
CA ARG A 282 -36.43 -17.99 37.60
C ARG A 282 -36.93 -16.77 36.81
N ARG A 283 -38.03 -16.15 37.26
CA ARG A 283 -38.57 -14.93 36.65
C ARG A 283 -37.59 -13.75 36.76
N ASN A 284 -36.96 -13.56 37.92
CA ASN A 284 -36.00 -12.49 38.13
C ASN A 284 -34.75 -12.67 37.27
N ARG A 285 -34.25 -13.92 37.14
CA ARG A 285 -33.13 -14.24 36.25
C ARG A 285 -33.44 -13.93 34.78
N HIS A 286 -34.63 -14.29 34.30
CA HIS A 286 -35.07 -13.90 32.95
C HIS A 286 -35.19 -12.38 32.78
N ARG A 287 -35.80 -11.69 33.74
CA ARG A 287 -35.92 -10.22 33.69
C ARG A 287 -34.54 -9.54 33.66
N ALA A 288 -33.60 -10.01 34.47
CA ALA A 288 -32.24 -9.51 34.48
C ALA A 288 -31.51 -9.78 33.15
N ALA A 289 -31.71 -10.96 32.54
CA ALA A 289 -31.16 -11.27 31.23
C ALA A 289 -31.71 -10.36 30.13
N CYS A 290 -33.04 -10.16 30.08
CA CYS A 290 -33.66 -9.24 29.13
C CYS A 290 -33.18 -7.80 29.33
N HIS A 291 -33.02 -7.36 30.58
CA HIS A 291 -32.51 -6.01 30.86
C HIS A 291 -31.06 -5.83 30.39
N ARG A 292 -30.19 -6.81 30.64
CA ARG A 292 -28.80 -6.80 30.13
C ARG A 292 -28.76 -6.77 28.60
N LEU A 293 -29.57 -7.60 27.94
CA LEU A 293 -29.64 -7.61 26.48
C LEU A 293 -30.08 -6.25 25.92
N LYS A 294 -31.11 -5.65 26.54
CA LYS A 294 -31.60 -4.32 26.14
C LYS A 294 -30.54 -3.23 26.35
N LYS A 295 -29.81 -3.27 27.48
CA LYS A 295 -28.72 -2.35 27.75
C LYS A 295 -27.60 -2.48 26.71
N ASN A 296 -27.14 -3.70 26.45
CA ASN A 296 -26.11 -3.96 25.46
C ASN A 296 -26.52 -3.49 24.05
N LEU A 297 -27.80 -3.63 23.69
CA LEU A 297 -28.31 -3.11 22.41
C LEU A 297 -28.20 -1.58 22.32
N TYR A 298 -28.62 -0.85 23.37
CA TYR A 298 -28.50 0.61 23.38
C TYR A 298 -27.04 1.07 23.38
N ASP A 299 -26.20 0.42 24.18
CA ASP A 299 -24.77 0.73 24.23
C ASP A 299 -24.10 0.45 22.87
N GLY A 300 -24.47 -0.66 22.21
CA GLY A 300 -24.04 -1.02 20.86
C GLY A 300 -24.43 0.03 19.82
N VAL A 301 -25.70 0.44 19.78
CA VAL A 301 -26.18 1.50 18.88
C VAL A 301 -25.41 2.82 19.09
N ALA A 302 -25.11 3.18 20.33
CA ALA A 302 -24.33 4.39 20.64
C ALA A 302 -22.84 4.28 20.24
N ILE A 303 -22.27 3.07 20.23
CA ILE A 303 -20.91 2.81 19.71
C ILE A 303 -20.92 2.91 18.19
N ASP A 304 -21.85 2.23 17.53
CA ASP A 304 -21.96 2.19 16.07
C ASP A 304 -22.18 3.60 15.52
N MET A 305 -23.04 4.40 16.16
CA MET A 305 -23.26 5.79 15.77
C MET A 305 -21.99 6.64 15.86
N ARG A 306 -21.16 6.46 16.90
CA ARG A 306 -19.88 7.17 17.04
C ARG A 306 -18.85 6.70 16.02
N GLN A 307 -18.78 5.40 15.76
CA GLN A 307 -17.88 4.83 14.76
C GLN A 307 -18.25 5.30 13.35
N LEU A 308 -19.54 5.29 13.01
CA LEU A 308 -20.03 5.81 11.73
C LEU A 308 -19.73 7.30 11.58
N ALA A 309 -19.98 8.12 12.61
CA ALA A 309 -19.65 9.54 12.58
C ALA A 309 -18.14 9.82 12.42
N LYS A 310 -17.29 8.95 12.97
CA LYS A 310 -15.83 9.02 12.73
C LYS A 310 -15.49 8.64 11.30
N LEU A 311 -16.01 7.51 10.81
CA LEU A 311 -15.76 7.04 9.45
C LEU A 311 -16.18 8.08 8.40
N VAL A 312 -17.35 8.69 8.57
CA VAL A 312 -17.85 9.73 7.67
C VAL A 312 -16.91 10.93 7.65
N ARG A 313 -16.49 11.45 8.81
CA ARG A 313 -15.51 12.55 8.86
C ARG A 313 -14.17 12.19 8.22
N ASP A 314 -13.61 11.03 8.57
CA ASP A 314 -12.33 10.60 8.01
C ASP A 314 -12.44 10.42 6.48
N SER A 315 -13.60 10.00 5.96
CA SER A 315 -13.86 9.90 4.52
C SER A 315 -14.04 11.27 3.86
N ASP A 316 -14.74 12.21 4.50
CA ASP A 316 -14.93 13.56 3.98
C ASP A 316 -13.58 14.30 3.93
N ASP A 317 -12.76 14.21 4.98
CA ASP A 317 -11.41 14.78 5.04
C ASP A 317 -10.51 14.24 3.92
N ALA A 318 -10.58 12.92 3.66
CA ALA A 318 -9.83 12.29 2.59
C ALA A 318 -10.30 12.76 1.20
N VAL A 319 -11.61 12.91 1.01
CA VAL A 319 -12.20 13.44 -0.24
C VAL A 319 -11.79 14.90 -0.44
N GLU A 320 -11.89 15.76 0.57
CA GLU A 320 -11.47 17.16 0.49
C GLU A 320 -9.98 17.31 0.15
N TRP A 321 -9.13 16.47 0.74
CA TRP A 321 -7.71 16.44 0.43
C TRP A 321 -7.45 16.02 -1.02
N LEU A 322 -8.11 14.96 -1.49
CA LEU A 322 -8.00 14.47 -2.87
C LEU A 322 -8.49 15.50 -3.88
N GLU A 323 -9.62 16.17 -3.61
CA GLU A 323 -10.13 17.25 -4.46
C GLU A 323 -9.15 18.43 -4.50
N SER A 324 -8.56 18.79 -3.36
CA SER A 324 -7.56 19.86 -3.29
C SER A 324 -6.29 19.50 -4.06
N ALA A 325 -5.84 18.25 -3.98
CA ALA A 325 -4.71 17.75 -4.77
C ALA A 325 -5.06 17.74 -6.28
N HIS A 326 -6.26 17.30 -6.64
CA HIS A 326 -6.75 17.31 -8.02
C HIS A 326 -6.76 18.73 -8.61
N LYS A 327 -7.31 19.71 -7.89
CA LYS A 327 -7.29 21.14 -8.29
C LYS A 327 -5.87 21.66 -8.53
N LYS A 328 -4.90 21.26 -7.69
CA LYS A 328 -3.48 21.63 -7.87
C LYS A 328 -2.88 20.99 -9.14
N VAL A 329 -3.10 19.70 -9.34
CA VAL A 329 -2.62 18.98 -10.54
C VAL A 329 -3.24 19.56 -11.81
N GLU A 330 -4.54 19.84 -11.79
CA GLU A 330 -5.24 20.45 -12.93
C GLU A 330 -4.67 21.84 -13.25
N LYS A 331 -4.39 22.66 -12.23
CA LYS A 331 -3.72 23.96 -12.41
C LYS A 331 -2.34 23.79 -13.04
N ILE A 332 -1.54 22.83 -12.58
CA ILE A 332 -0.22 22.52 -13.16
C ILE A 332 -0.35 22.08 -14.63
N LEU A 333 -1.30 21.21 -14.96
CA LEU A 333 -1.54 20.74 -16.33
C LEU A 333 -1.99 21.87 -17.25
N ARG A 334 -2.90 22.74 -16.79
CA ARG A 334 -3.34 23.93 -17.54
C ARG A 334 -2.18 24.89 -17.80
N LEU A 335 -1.34 25.15 -16.78
CA LEU A 335 -0.11 25.95 -16.93
C LEU A 335 0.88 25.30 -17.91
N ALA A 336 1.11 24.00 -17.81
CA ALA A 336 1.98 23.26 -18.72
C ALA A 336 1.47 23.32 -20.16
N ALA A 337 0.15 23.18 -20.38
CA ALA A 337 -0.46 23.30 -21.70
C ALA A 337 -0.34 24.72 -22.28
N LEU A 338 -0.49 25.76 -21.45
CA LEU A 338 -0.25 27.16 -21.85
C LEU A 338 1.22 27.41 -22.21
N CYS A 339 2.16 26.99 -21.35
CA CYS A 339 3.59 27.11 -21.60
C CYS A 339 4.02 26.37 -22.86
N ARG A 340 3.45 25.19 -23.13
CA ARG A 340 3.72 24.39 -24.33
C ARG A 340 3.41 25.13 -25.63
N LYS A 341 2.52 26.14 -25.64
CA LYS A 341 2.26 26.95 -26.85
C LYS A 341 3.50 27.73 -27.31
N PHE A 342 4.32 28.19 -26.36
CA PHE A 342 5.53 28.99 -26.63
C PHE A 342 6.79 28.14 -26.90
N GLU A 343 6.68 26.82 -26.82
CA GLU A 343 7.78 25.92 -27.14
C GLU A 343 7.94 25.78 -28.66
N THR A 344 9.20 25.72 -29.11
CA THR A 344 9.52 25.46 -30.52
C THR A 344 9.10 24.04 -30.91
N GLN A 345 8.87 23.78 -32.21
CA GLN A 345 8.54 22.41 -32.66
C GLN A 345 9.61 21.40 -32.24
N ARG A 346 10.89 21.79 -32.31
CA ARG A 346 12.02 20.95 -31.87
C ARG A 346 11.91 20.55 -30.40
N GLU A 347 11.49 21.47 -29.53
CA GLU A 347 11.29 21.20 -28.09
C GLU A 347 10.01 20.42 -27.81
N LYS A 348 8.96 20.57 -28.64
CA LYS A 348 7.74 19.77 -28.53
C LYS A 348 7.97 18.30 -28.88
N VAL A 349 8.85 18.03 -29.86
CA VAL A 349 9.19 16.69 -30.34
C VAL A 349 10.31 16.06 -29.49
N LEU A 350 11.32 16.84 -29.08
CA LEU A 350 12.35 16.44 -28.11
C LEU A 350 12.40 17.42 -26.91
N PRO A 351 11.52 17.25 -25.91
CA PRO A 351 11.50 18.10 -24.72
C PRO A 351 12.76 18.01 -23.85
N PHE A 352 13.49 16.90 -23.95
CA PHE A 352 14.63 16.58 -23.09
C PHE A 352 15.97 16.44 -23.85
N GLY A 353 16.00 16.70 -25.17
CA GLY A 353 17.23 16.68 -25.97
C GLY A 353 17.65 15.29 -26.47
N ILE A 354 18.71 15.26 -27.30
CA ILE A 354 19.25 14.06 -28.00
C ILE A 354 20.22 13.27 -27.11
N ASN A 355 20.61 13.81 -25.96
CA ASN A 355 21.50 13.12 -25.02
C ASN A 355 20.70 12.12 -24.18
N ASP A 356 20.50 10.93 -24.76
CA ASP A 356 20.29 9.58 -24.22
C ASP A 356 19.31 9.30 -23.04
N PRO A 357 18.76 8.08 -22.98
CA PRO A 357 17.53 7.74 -22.28
C PRO A 357 17.76 7.66 -20.78
N TYR A 358 17.16 8.57 -20.03
CA TYR A 358 16.93 8.31 -18.62
C TYR A 358 15.81 7.26 -18.50
N SER A 359 16.20 6.01 -18.28
CA SER A 359 15.31 4.92 -17.89
C SER A 359 14.49 5.35 -16.66
N PRO A 360 13.16 5.17 -16.64
CA PRO A 360 12.34 5.45 -15.45
C PRO A 360 12.74 4.58 -14.24
N THR A 361 13.54 3.54 -14.45
CA THR A 361 13.89 2.56 -13.42
C THR A 361 15.09 2.99 -12.57
N GLN A 362 15.93 3.95 -12.99
CA GLN A 362 17.11 4.37 -12.21
C GLN A 362 16.85 5.61 -11.35
N SER A 363 16.07 5.45 -10.28
CA SER A 363 16.15 6.32 -9.10
C SER A 363 17.19 5.81 -8.08
N GLN A 364 18.29 5.25 -8.57
CA GLN A 364 19.53 5.10 -7.80
C GLN A 364 20.70 5.62 -8.63
N ILE A 365 20.65 6.90 -9.01
CA ILE A 365 21.90 7.61 -9.22
C ILE A 365 22.19 8.27 -7.90
N ASN A 366 23.18 7.70 -7.21
CA ASN A 366 24.24 8.44 -6.55
C ASN A 366 23.90 9.92 -6.43
N VAL A 367 23.19 10.27 -5.35
CA VAL A 367 23.60 11.46 -4.61
C VAL A 367 25.09 11.23 -4.42
N ARG A 368 25.90 11.86 -5.27
CA ARG A 368 27.31 12.02 -4.97
C ARG A 368 27.32 12.38 -3.50
N LYS A 369 27.98 11.56 -2.68
CA LYS A 369 28.35 11.92 -1.31
C LYS A 369 29.22 13.19 -1.39
N GLN A 370 28.67 14.32 -1.81
CA GLN A 370 28.90 15.56 -1.14
C GLN A 370 28.05 15.41 0.11
N GLN A 371 28.69 14.87 1.14
CA GLN A 371 28.27 15.09 2.51
C GLN A 371 28.28 16.61 2.68
N SER A 372 27.16 17.26 2.37
CA SER A 372 26.86 18.56 2.94
C SER A 372 26.15 18.28 4.26
N ASP A 373 26.73 18.72 5.36
CA ASP A 373 26.16 18.50 6.71
C ASP A 373 24.82 19.23 6.93
N ASP A 374 24.36 20.03 5.95
CA ASP A 374 23.06 20.70 5.96
C ASP A 374 21.92 19.76 5.55
N SER A 375 21.18 19.30 6.56
CA SER A 375 19.93 18.52 6.46
C SER A 375 18.91 19.13 5.48
N LEU A 376 18.88 20.46 5.33
CA LEU A 376 18.00 21.16 4.39
C LEU A 376 18.34 20.88 2.92
N VAL A 377 19.62 20.77 2.59
CA VAL A 377 20.09 20.53 1.21
C VAL A 377 19.77 19.10 0.78
N VAL A 378 19.96 18.14 1.69
CA VAL A 378 19.63 16.73 1.44
C VAL A 378 18.12 16.55 1.24
N ASN A 379 17.29 17.20 2.05
CA ASN A 379 15.83 17.16 1.88
C ASN A 379 15.37 17.84 0.59
N ALA A 380 15.97 18.97 0.21
CA ALA A 380 15.68 19.65 -1.04
C ALA A 380 16.08 18.81 -2.26
N MET A 381 17.22 18.11 -2.21
CA MET A 381 17.66 17.20 -3.26
C MET A 381 16.72 16.00 -3.39
N ALA A 382 16.27 15.41 -2.28
CA ALA A 382 15.34 14.28 -2.29
C ALA A 382 13.95 14.67 -2.83
N THR A 383 13.45 15.87 -2.50
CA THR A 383 12.13 16.34 -2.99
C THR A 383 12.15 16.85 -4.44
N THR A 384 13.30 17.27 -4.97
CA THR A 384 13.42 17.81 -6.33
C THR A 384 14.01 16.84 -7.36
N CYS A 385 14.44 15.64 -6.94
CA CYS A 385 15.09 14.66 -7.81
C CYS A 385 14.22 14.28 -9.04
N GLY A 386 12.90 14.15 -8.87
CA GLY A 386 11.95 13.88 -9.95
C GLY A 386 11.75 15.04 -10.95
N LEU A 387 12.20 16.25 -10.59
CA LEU A 387 12.08 17.46 -11.43
C LEU A 387 13.34 17.76 -12.25
N THR A 388 14.37 16.91 -12.19
CA THR A 388 15.66 17.11 -12.87
C THR A 388 15.50 17.42 -14.37
N ARG A 389 14.61 16.71 -15.06
CA ARG A 389 14.31 16.92 -16.48
C ARG A 389 13.61 18.25 -16.76
N LEU A 390 12.74 18.70 -15.86
CA LEU A 390 12.11 20.02 -15.95
C LEU A 390 13.18 21.12 -15.81
N TRP A 391 14.10 20.97 -14.87
CA TRP A 391 15.20 21.92 -14.67
C TRP A 391 16.19 21.97 -15.83
N GLN A 392 16.48 20.83 -16.46
CA GLN A 392 17.25 20.78 -17.71
C GLN A 392 16.56 21.54 -18.83
N LYS A 393 15.24 21.35 -18.99
CA LYS A 393 14.43 22.07 -19.97
C LYS A 393 14.44 23.59 -19.70
N ILE A 394 14.24 24.01 -18.45
CA ILE A 394 14.32 25.43 -18.04
C ILE A 394 15.70 26.01 -18.35
N SER A 395 16.78 25.30 -17.99
CA SER A 395 18.16 25.75 -18.23
C SER A 395 18.45 25.94 -19.72
N LYS A 396 17.96 25.03 -20.57
CA LYS A 396 18.12 25.14 -22.03
C LYS A 396 17.39 26.37 -22.58
N VAL A 397 16.15 26.60 -22.17
CA VAL A 397 15.37 27.78 -22.58
C VAL A 397 16.08 29.06 -22.12
N GLU A 398 16.63 29.09 -20.91
CA GLU A 398 17.34 30.25 -20.38
C GLU A 398 18.65 30.52 -21.16
N LEU A 399 19.38 29.48 -21.58
CA LEU A 399 20.53 29.62 -22.47
C LEU A 399 20.14 30.18 -23.84
N SER A 400 19.07 29.66 -24.45
CA SER A 400 18.54 30.17 -25.71
C SER A 400 18.10 31.64 -25.60
N LYS A 401 17.42 32.00 -24.50
CA LYS A 401 17.04 33.39 -24.21
C LYS A 401 18.25 34.31 -24.09
N ARG A 402 19.32 33.89 -23.41
CA ARG A 402 20.56 34.67 -23.29
C ARG A 402 21.29 34.83 -24.63
N ALA A 403 21.32 33.77 -25.44
CA ALA A 403 21.88 33.84 -26.79
C ALA A 403 21.13 34.87 -27.66
N LEU A 404 19.79 34.82 -27.65
CA LEU A 404 18.95 35.79 -28.36
C LEU A 404 19.14 37.23 -27.85
N MET A 405 19.27 37.44 -26.53
CA MET A 405 19.58 38.77 -26.00
C MET A 405 20.95 39.27 -26.47
N ARG A 406 21.96 38.40 -26.52
CA ARG A 406 23.28 38.77 -27.02
C ARG A 406 23.25 39.17 -28.49
N GLU A 407 22.58 38.38 -29.34
CA GLU A 407 22.41 38.73 -30.76
C GLU A 407 21.64 40.04 -30.93
N LYS A 408 20.57 40.25 -30.15
CA LYS A 408 19.82 41.51 -30.15
C LYS A 408 20.74 42.70 -29.88
N ILE A 409 21.56 42.63 -28.82
CA ILE A 409 22.50 43.71 -28.46
C ILE A 409 23.51 43.97 -29.60
N LEU A 410 24.03 42.92 -30.23
CA LEU A 410 24.97 43.04 -31.36
C LEU A 410 24.28 43.70 -32.57
N LEU A 411 23.07 43.26 -32.93
CA LEU A 411 22.30 43.83 -34.02
C LEU A 411 21.89 45.27 -33.75
N GLU A 412 21.55 45.62 -32.49
CA GLU A 412 21.28 47.01 -32.09
C GLU A 412 22.53 47.88 -32.25
N HIS A 413 23.71 47.37 -31.89
CA HIS A 413 24.98 48.07 -32.07
C HIS A 413 25.34 48.25 -33.56
N GLU A 414 25.22 47.19 -34.37
CA GLU A 414 25.43 47.27 -35.82
C GLU A 414 24.45 48.22 -36.50
N ASN A 415 23.17 48.19 -36.11
CA ASN A 415 22.15 49.11 -36.62
C ASN A 415 22.44 50.55 -36.19
N ALA A 416 22.94 50.79 -34.98
CA ALA A 416 23.40 52.11 -34.54
C ALA A 416 24.59 52.61 -35.38
N ILE A 417 25.58 51.75 -35.68
CA ILE A 417 26.71 52.08 -36.57
C ILE A 417 26.22 52.38 -37.99
N ILE A 418 25.32 51.57 -38.53
CA ILE A 418 24.74 51.78 -39.87
C ILE A 418 23.99 53.11 -39.91
N ARG A 419 23.16 53.40 -38.90
CA ARG A 419 22.46 54.69 -38.78
C ARG A 419 23.43 55.86 -38.71
N SER A 420 24.53 55.75 -37.95
CA SER A 420 25.59 56.76 -37.88
C SER A 420 26.27 56.98 -39.23
N ARG A 421 26.60 55.92 -39.96
CA ARG A 421 27.19 56.01 -41.29
C ARG A 421 26.24 56.60 -42.33
N ILE A 422 24.95 56.29 -42.23
CA ILE A 422 23.92 56.89 -43.09
C ILE A 422 23.80 58.39 -42.78
N THR A 423 23.85 58.80 -41.51
CA THR A 423 23.87 60.22 -41.15
C THR A 423 25.14 60.93 -41.64
N GLU A 424 26.32 60.31 -41.52
CA GLU A 424 27.60 60.83 -42.04
C GLU A 424 27.61 60.95 -43.58
N TYR A 425 27.02 59.97 -44.28
CA TYR A 425 26.83 59.99 -45.73
C TYR A 425 25.91 61.15 -46.13
N ASN A 426 24.80 61.35 -45.42
CA ASN A 426 23.87 62.46 -45.67
C ASN A 426 24.47 63.84 -45.32
N GLU A 427 25.49 63.90 -44.44
CA GLU A 427 26.23 65.11 -44.08
C GLU A 427 27.45 65.40 -44.99
N ASN A 428 27.74 64.60 -46.02
CA ASN A 428 28.84 64.78 -46.98
C ASN A 428 30.26 64.87 -46.36
N LYS A 429 30.54 64.17 -45.24
CA LYS A 429 31.89 64.11 -44.64
C LYS A 429 32.58 62.77 -44.91
N PHE A 430 33.05 62.54 -46.14
CA PHE A 430 33.86 61.36 -46.48
C PHE A 430 35.36 61.67 -46.35
N ALA A 431 36.05 61.00 -45.42
CA ALA A 431 37.51 60.88 -45.39
C ALA A 431 37.90 59.39 -45.54
N PRO A 432 38.88 59.03 -46.38
CA PRO A 432 39.32 57.65 -46.53
C PRO A 432 40.37 57.33 -45.47
N GLU A 433 40.06 56.48 -44.48
CA GLU A 433 41.10 55.92 -43.61
C GLU A 433 41.68 54.65 -44.23
N THR A 434 42.90 54.80 -44.72
CA THR A 434 43.84 53.71 -44.95
C THR A 434 44.29 53.13 -43.61
N GLN A 435 43.86 51.92 -43.25
CA GLN A 435 44.66 51.10 -42.35
C GLN A 435 44.59 49.62 -42.73
N ASN A 436 45.71 49.18 -43.31
CA ASN A 436 46.08 47.80 -43.55
C ASN A 436 46.11 47.02 -42.25
N VAL A 437 45.09 46.20 -41.98
CA VAL A 437 45.26 44.91 -41.29
C VAL A 437 44.32 43.90 -41.92
N CYS A 438 44.83 43.21 -42.95
CA CYS A 438 44.25 41.97 -43.44
C CYS A 438 44.54 40.86 -42.40
N LEU A 439 43.51 40.43 -41.66
CA LEU A 439 43.54 39.27 -40.76
C LEU A 439 43.26 37.95 -41.53
N CYS A 440 43.92 37.74 -42.67
CA CYS A 440 43.87 36.47 -43.40
C CYS A 440 45.26 35.83 -43.51
N THR A 441 45.88 35.46 -42.38
CA THR A 441 46.80 34.29 -42.26
C THR A 441 47.31 34.17 -40.82
N LYS A 442 46.55 33.47 -39.97
CA LYS A 442 47.12 32.58 -38.95
C LYS A 442 46.31 31.30 -38.97
N SER A 443 46.93 30.24 -39.47
CA SER A 443 46.48 28.87 -39.23
C SER A 443 46.45 28.65 -37.72
N ILE A 444 45.25 28.64 -37.16
CA ILE A 444 44.96 27.92 -35.92
C ILE A 444 44.03 26.81 -36.35
N HIS A 445 44.56 25.59 -36.40
CA HIS A 445 43.75 24.38 -36.33
C HIS A 445 42.91 24.46 -35.06
N GLY A 446 41.67 24.89 -35.23
CA GLY A 446 40.66 25.00 -34.20
C GLY A 446 39.34 25.20 -34.92
N SER A 447 38.60 24.11 -35.07
CA SER A 447 37.27 24.05 -35.64
C SER A 447 36.32 24.98 -34.89
N ASN A 448 36.29 26.26 -35.25
CA ASN A 448 35.20 27.17 -34.90
C ASN A 448 34.05 26.90 -35.89
N GLU A 449 33.33 25.81 -35.62
CA GLU A 449 31.94 25.71 -36.05
C GLU A 449 31.20 26.91 -35.46
N ARG A 450 30.88 27.91 -36.30
CA ARG A 450 29.82 28.86 -35.98
C ARG A 450 28.55 28.04 -35.78
N PRO A 451 27.91 28.03 -34.60
CA PRO A 451 26.56 27.54 -34.50
C PRO A 451 25.68 28.61 -35.16
N VAL A 452 25.47 28.47 -36.46
CA VAL A 452 24.37 29.13 -37.14
C VAL A 452 23.10 28.61 -36.48
N ALA A 453 22.28 29.52 -35.96
CA ALA A 453 20.91 29.21 -35.64
C ALA A 453 20.24 28.75 -36.94
N ILE A 454 20.12 27.43 -37.10
CA ILE A 454 19.34 26.85 -38.18
C ILE A 454 17.90 27.32 -37.93
N GLU A 455 17.47 28.22 -38.81
CA GLU A 455 16.13 28.77 -38.87
C GLU A 455 15.10 27.62 -38.83
N GLY A 456 14.32 27.59 -37.75
CA GLY A 456 13.02 26.95 -37.79
C GLY A 456 12.14 27.78 -38.70
N ALA A 457 11.85 27.24 -39.88
CA ALA A 457 10.98 27.84 -40.88
C ALA A 457 9.71 28.42 -40.25
N LEU A 458 9.52 29.73 -40.41
CA LEU A 458 8.22 30.36 -40.31
C LEU A 458 7.37 29.85 -41.47
N GLU A 459 6.35 29.04 -41.16
CA GLU A 459 5.30 28.68 -42.10
C GLU A 459 4.69 29.96 -42.69
N LYS A 460 4.80 30.09 -44.02
CA LYS A 460 3.99 31.01 -44.81
C LYS A 460 2.52 30.59 -44.65
N ARG A 461 1.73 31.42 -43.96
CA ARG A 461 0.27 31.45 -44.17
C ARG A 461 0.00 31.79 -45.64
N LYS A 462 -0.44 30.81 -46.42
CA LYS A 462 -1.20 31.09 -47.63
C LYS A 462 -2.61 31.49 -47.19
N PHE A 463 -2.94 32.76 -47.41
CA PHE A 463 -4.31 33.16 -47.65
C PHE A 463 -4.75 32.56 -48.99
N VAL A 464 -5.67 31.60 -48.94
CA VAL A 464 -6.95 31.60 -49.66
C VAL A 464 -7.96 30.94 -48.74
#